data_AF-A0A5C4VUD9-F1
#
_entry.id   AF-A0A5C4VUD9-F1
#
_cell.length_a   1.000
_cell.length_b   1.000
_cell.length_c   1.000
_cell.angle_alpha   90.00
_cell.angle_beta   90.00
_cell.angle_gamma   90.00
#
_symmetry.space_group_name_H-M   'P 1'
#
loop_
_entity.id
_entity.type
_entity.pdbx_description
1 polymer ?
#
loop_
_entity_poly.entity_id
_entity_poly.type
_entity_poly.pdbx_seq_one_letter_code
_entity_poly.pdbx_strand_id
1 'polypeptide(L)'
;MPMRMCLRALGTALAALFALLLSTGPALADSPHFVSASLSTSGFGLTATFKEAGLGSGTTVTITLNASYDAVFQCINGGRKNPSASNKTTISGDATASGQFTSGKNGNVNGSLTLSAPSADSNGFSCPKGQTETLTQITWSDVSLVDATSGASETFPGTWTFGQAL
;
A
#
# COMPACT_ATOMS: atom_id res chain seq x y z
N MET A 1 13.91 -27.32 -78.10
CA MET A 1 15.37 -27.19 -77.88
C MET A 1 15.60 -26.18 -76.75
N PRO A 2 16.62 -26.38 -75.90
CA PRO A 2 16.53 -26.21 -74.44
C PRO A 2 17.24 -24.94 -73.93
N MET A 3 17.09 -24.66 -72.62
CA MET A 3 18.18 -24.40 -71.65
C MET A 3 17.81 -23.35 -70.57
N ARG A 4 17.31 -23.87 -69.45
CA ARG A 4 17.71 -23.60 -68.05
C ARG A 4 18.39 -22.28 -67.66
N MET A 5 17.70 -21.56 -66.76
CA MET A 5 18.17 -21.06 -65.45
C MET A 5 19.39 -20.13 -65.39
N CYS A 6 19.17 -18.87 -64.99
CA CYS A 6 20.15 -18.16 -64.19
C CYS A 6 19.44 -17.28 -63.14
N LEU A 7 19.55 -17.74 -61.90
CA LEU A 7 19.13 -17.05 -60.68
C LEU A 7 20.07 -15.86 -60.45
N ARG A 8 19.53 -14.64 -60.43
CA ARG A 8 20.21 -13.46 -59.85
C ARG A 8 19.18 -12.64 -59.09
N ALA A 9 18.89 -13.08 -57.86
CA ALA A 9 18.29 -12.22 -56.85
C ALA A 9 19.35 -11.18 -56.45
N LEU A 10 19.16 -9.93 -56.86
CA LEU A 10 20.00 -8.83 -56.39
C LEU A 10 19.16 -7.56 -56.25
N GLY A 11 19.00 -7.13 -54.99
CA GLY A 11 19.06 -5.71 -54.63
C GLY A 11 17.75 -4.95 -54.53
N THR A 12 17.18 -4.92 -53.33
CA THR A 12 16.74 -3.66 -52.69
C THR A 12 16.90 -3.79 -51.18
N ALA A 13 18.05 -3.35 -50.65
CA ALA A 13 18.16 -2.96 -49.26
C ALA A 13 17.50 -1.58 -49.14
N LEU A 14 16.39 -1.48 -48.41
CA LEU A 14 15.87 -0.19 -47.98
C LEU A 14 15.54 -0.26 -46.49
N ALA A 15 16.33 0.48 -45.73
CA ALA A 15 16.30 0.61 -44.30
C ALA A 15 14.94 1.14 -43.81
N ALA A 16 14.22 0.36 -43.01
CA ALA A 16 13.21 0.91 -42.12
C ALA A 16 13.92 1.30 -40.82
N LEU A 17 14.35 2.57 -40.77
CA LEU A 17 14.93 3.22 -39.61
C LEU A 17 13.94 3.13 -38.44
N PHE A 18 14.35 2.46 -37.37
CA PHE A 18 13.64 2.36 -36.11
C PHE A 18 13.66 3.73 -35.43
N ALA A 19 12.62 4.55 -35.63
CA ALA A 19 12.46 5.81 -34.91
C ALA A 19 11.94 5.54 -33.50
N LEU A 20 12.83 5.06 -32.63
CA LEU A 20 12.59 5.01 -31.20
C LEU A 20 12.65 6.45 -30.67
N LEU A 21 11.51 7.12 -30.65
CA LEU A 21 11.34 8.40 -29.96
C LEU A 21 11.48 8.13 -28.45
N LEU A 22 12.72 8.14 -27.95
CA LEU A 22 12.93 8.33 -26.52
C LEU A 22 12.56 9.78 -26.23
N SER A 23 11.35 10.00 -25.74
CA SER A 23 11.01 11.22 -25.01
C SER A 23 11.83 11.24 -23.73
N THR A 24 13.08 11.71 -23.80
CA THR A 24 13.81 12.14 -22.61
C THR A 24 13.16 13.44 -22.16
N GLY A 25 12.11 13.33 -21.33
CA GLY A 25 11.65 14.47 -20.54
C GLY A 25 12.81 15.04 -19.73
N PRO A 26 12.77 16.32 -19.32
CA PRO A 26 13.80 16.88 -18.47
C PRO A 26 13.90 16.02 -17.21
N ALA A 27 15.02 15.30 -17.06
CA ALA A 27 15.41 14.73 -15.78
C ALA A 27 15.86 15.90 -14.91
N LEU A 28 14.91 16.62 -14.32
CA LEU A 28 15.21 17.37 -13.11
C LEU A 28 15.73 16.33 -12.13
N ALA A 29 16.94 16.54 -11.61
CA ALA A 29 17.54 15.68 -10.60
C ALA A 29 16.81 15.90 -9.27
N ASP A 30 15.52 15.57 -9.25
CA ASP A 30 14.75 15.39 -8.03
C ASP A 30 15.32 14.17 -7.31
N SER A 31 15.32 14.22 -5.99
CA SER A 31 15.76 13.11 -5.14
C SER A 31 14.70 12.86 -4.08
N PRO A 32 13.51 12.36 -4.47
CA PRO A 32 12.40 12.18 -3.55
C PRO A 32 12.76 11.19 -2.45
N HIS A 33 12.49 11.56 -1.20
CA HIS A 33 12.68 10.70 -0.04
C HIS A 33 11.85 11.18 1.14
N PHE A 34 11.42 10.24 1.98
CA PHE A 34 10.82 10.57 3.26
C PHE A 34 11.89 11.13 4.20
N VAL A 35 11.76 12.40 4.59
CA VAL A 35 12.64 13.04 5.58
C VAL A 35 12.19 12.75 7.00
N SER A 36 10.91 12.41 7.17
CA SER A 36 10.36 11.92 8.42
C SER A 36 9.10 11.13 8.13
N ALA A 37 8.95 9.99 8.79
CA ALA A 37 7.68 9.30 8.90
C ALA A 37 7.55 8.69 10.29
N SER A 38 6.36 8.70 10.85
CA SER A 38 6.07 8.13 12.16
C SER A 38 4.71 7.49 12.20
N LEU A 39 4.59 6.46 13.03
CA LEU A 39 3.34 5.75 13.27
C LEU A 39 2.73 6.20 14.59
N SER A 40 1.41 6.32 14.59
CA SER A 40 0.59 6.58 15.76
C SER A 40 -0.70 5.76 15.63
N THR A 41 -1.36 5.49 16.75
CA THR A 41 -2.59 4.70 16.74
C THR A 41 -3.74 5.39 17.43
N SER A 42 -4.93 5.09 16.92
CA SER A 42 -6.19 5.60 17.44
C SER A 42 -7.22 4.47 17.41
N GLY A 43 -7.61 4.00 18.60
CA GLY A 43 -8.40 2.78 18.71
C GLY A 43 -7.64 1.57 18.14
N PHE A 44 -8.23 0.91 17.15
CA PHE A 44 -7.62 -0.22 16.42
C PHE A 44 -6.99 0.21 15.08
N GLY A 45 -7.07 1.49 14.70
CA GLY A 45 -6.47 2.00 13.47
C GLY A 45 -5.00 2.37 13.64
N LEU A 46 -4.27 2.35 12.52
CA LEU A 46 -2.86 2.72 12.42
C LEU A 46 -2.71 3.91 11.48
N THR A 47 -2.11 5.00 11.96
CA THR A 47 -1.91 6.23 11.20
C THR A 47 -0.42 6.51 11.00
N ALA A 48 0.00 6.65 9.74
CA ALA A 48 1.30 7.20 9.40
C ALA A 48 1.19 8.70 9.18
N THR A 49 2.07 9.48 9.80
CA THR A 49 2.28 10.91 9.51
C THR A 49 3.65 11.07 8.89
N PHE A 50 3.75 11.80 7.78
CA PHE A 50 4.98 11.86 7.01
C PHE A 50 5.27 13.24 6.45
N LYS A 51 6.53 13.39 6.06
CA LYS A 51 7.04 14.45 5.21
C LYS A 51 7.97 13.84 4.18
N GLU A 52 7.69 14.14 2.91
CA GLU A 52 8.55 13.80 1.79
C GLU A 52 9.11 15.10 1.20
N ALA A 53 10.39 15.06 0.81
CA ALA A 53 11.12 16.17 0.25
C ALA A 53 11.88 15.74 -1.00
N GLY A 54 12.41 16.73 -1.74
CA GLY A 54 13.17 16.47 -2.95
C GLY A 54 12.28 16.21 -4.17
N LEU A 55 11.00 16.60 -4.09
CA LEU A 55 10.07 16.65 -5.22
C LEU A 55 10.26 17.96 -6.00
N GLY A 56 9.93 17.97 -7.29
CA GLY A 56 9.79 19.22 -8.03
C GLY A 56 8.62 20.08 -7.50
N SER A 57 8.67 21.38 -7.71
CA SER A 57 7.60 22.31 -7.28
C SER A 57 6.27 22.03 -7.98
N GLY A 58 5.18 21.89 -7.21
CA GLY A 58 3.83 21.67 -7.75
C GLY A 58 3.60 20.26 -8.30
N THR A 59 4.48 19.32 -7.96
CA THR A 59 4.37 17.91 -8.35
C THR A 59 3.33 17.22 -7.48
N THR A 60 2.38 16.52 -8.10
CA THR A 60 1.44 15.64 -7.39
C THR A 60 2.00 14.22 -7.34
N VAL A 61 2.08 13.67 -6.13
CA VAL A 61 2.52 12.30 -5.86
C VAL A 61 1.39 11.48 -5.23
N THR A 62 1.49 10.16 -5.36
CA THR A 62 0.53 9.20 -4.77
C THR A 62 1.23 8.42 -3.68
N ILE A 63 0.89 8.73 -2.44
CA ILE A 63 1.44 8.06 -1.26
C ILE A 63 0.48 6.94 -0.84
N THR A 64 1.02 5.77 -0.57
CA THR A 64 0.30 4.60 -0.10
C THR A 64 0.90 4.07 1.19
N LEU A 65 0.07 3.90 2.21
CA LEU A 65 0.37 3.18 3.45
C LEU A 65 -0.16 1.76 3.33
N ASN A 66 0.68 0.76 3.59
CA ASN A 66 0.32 -0.66 3.58
C ASN A 66 0.69 -1.30 4.92
N ALA A 67 -0.08 -2.30 5.33
CA ALA A 67 0.27 -3.19 6.43
C ALA A 67 -0.50 -4.50 6.31
N SER A 68 0.06 -5.57 6.86
CA SER A 68 -0.70 -6.78 7.20
C SER A 68 -1.26 -6.65 8.61
N TYR A 69 -2.37 -7.35 8.88
CA TYR A 69 -2.98 -7.38 10.21
C TYR A 69 -3.38 -8.78 10.63
N ASP A 70 -3.36 -9.00 11.95
CA ASP A 70 -4.04 -10.09 12.64
C ASP A 70 -5.07 -9.50 13.62
N ALA A 71 -6.36 -9.62 13.29
CA ALA A 71 -7.47 -9.06 14.03
C ALA A 71 -8.21 -10.16 14.81
N VAL A 72 -8.31 -9.99 16.13
CA VAL A 72 -8.94 -10.94 17.04
C VAL A 72 -10.34 -10.46 17.40
N PHE A 73 -11.34 -11.20 16.93
CA PHE A 73 -12.74 -10.97 17.24
C PHE A 73 -13.21 -11.93 18.32
N GLN A 74 -14.08 -11.45 19.20
CA GLN A 74 -14.70 -12.23 20.25
C GLN A 74 -16.19 -11.99 20.34
N CYS A 75 -16.94 -13.02 20.70
CA CYS A 75 -18.34 -12.91 21.07
C CYS A 75 -18.47 -12.53 22.54
N ILE A 76 -18.94 -11.31 22.79
CA ILE A 76 -19.08 -10.75 24.13
C ILE A 76 -20.57 -10.71 24.49
N ASN A 77 -20.93 -11.31 25.64
CA ASN A 77 -22.29 -11.20 26.16
C ASN A 77 -22.52 -9.86 26.90
N GLY A 78 -23.78 -9.53 27.20
CA GLY A 78 -24.13 -8.28 27.91
C GLY A 78 -23.48 -8.11 29.30
N GLY A 79 -22.95 -9.19 29.90
CA GLY A 79 -22.21 -9.17 31.15
C GLY A 79 -20.70 -9.02 31.00
N ARG A 80 -20.18 -8.76 29.79
CA ARG A 80 -18.75 -8.68 29.45
C ARG A 80 -17.95 -9.93 29.81
N LYS A 81 -18.59 -11.10 29.90
CA LYS A 81 -17.92 -12.38 30.12
C LYS A 81 -17.67 -13.06 28.78
N ASN A 82 -16.51 -13.70 28.66
CA ASN A 82 -16.12 -14.52 27.52
C ASN A 82 -16.15 -16.02 27.91
N PRO A 83 -17.25 -16.75 27.68
CA PRO A 83 -17.43 -18.06 28.31
C PRO A 83 -16.67 -19.23 27.66
N SER A 84 -15.99 -19.09 26.51
CA SER A 84 -15.27 -20.22 25.86
C SER A 84 -14.33 -19.80 24.71
N ALA A 85 -13.33 -20.64 24.38
CA ALA A 85 -12.41 -20.42 23.26
C ALA A 85 -13.09 -20.46 21.87
N SER A 86 -14.20 -21.18 21.72
CA SER A 86 -15.01 -21.19 20.49
C SER A 86 -15.68 -19.85 20.17
N ASN A 87 -15.69 -18.92 21.12
CA ASN A 87 -16.22 -17.57 20.94
C ASN A 87 -15.15 -16.58 20.46
N LYS A 88 -13.99 -17.06 19.99
CA LYS A 88 -12.89 -16.24 19.50
C LYS A 88 -12.48 -16.69 18.12
N THR A 89 -12.20 -15.74 17.25
CA THR A 89 -11.58 -15.99 15.94
C THR A 89 -10.47 -14.97 15.69
N THR A 90 -9.49 -15.37 14.89
CA THR A 90 -8.47 -14.47 14.36
C THR A 90 -8.63 -14.41 12.86
N ILE A 91 -8.68 -13.19 12.33
CA ILE A 91 -8.75 -12.91 10.91
C ILE A 91 -7.52 -12.14 10.52
N SER A 92 -6.80 -12.67 9.55
CA SER A 92 -5.62 -12.05 8.99
C SER A 92 -5.95 -11.46 7.61
N GLY A 93 -5.28 -10.37 7.26
CA GLY A 93 -5.45 -9.75 5.94
C GLY A 93 -4.49 -8.58 5.76
N ASP A 94 -4.64 -7.89 4.63
CA ASP A 94 -3.87 -6.70 4.31
C ASP A 94 -4.78 -5.48 4.31
N ALA A 95 -4.24 -4.34 4.74
CA ALA A 95 -4.91 -3.05 4.66
C ALA A 95 -4.04 -2.06 3.88
N THR A 96 -4.71 -1.22 3.09
CA THR A 96 -4.07 -0.16 2.33
C THR A 96 -4.86 1.14 2.47
N ALA A 97 -4.15 2.26 2.54
CA ALA A 97 -4.71 3.60 2.43
C ALA A 97 -3.85 4.41 1.47
N SER A 98 -4.47 5.08 0.51
CA SER A 98 -3.76 5.88 -0.49
C SER A 98 -4.31 7.29 -0.57
N GLY A 99 -3.45 8.26 -0.88
CA GLY A 99 -3.83 9.65 -1.07
C GLY A 99 -2.92 10.36 -2.07
N GLN A 100 -3.47 11.40 -2.72
CA GLN A 100 -2.69 12.28 -3.59
C GLN A 100 -2.27 13.54 -2.82
N PHE A 101 -1.01 13.91 -2.95
CA PHE A 101 -0.41 15.05 -2.26
C PHE A 101 0.35 15.90 -3.28
N THR A 102 0.10 17.20 -3.31
CA THR A 102 0.78 18.13 -4.22
C THR A 102 1.83 18.93 -3.48
N SER A 103 3.06 18.90 -3.98
CA SER A 103 4.19 19.58 -3.35
C SER A 103 4.05 21.10 -3.40
N GLY A 104 4.53 21.74 -2.33
CA GLY A 104 4.70 23.19 -2.32
C GLY A 104 5.81 23.66 -3.26
N LYS A 105 6.01 24.99 -3.32
CA LYS A 105 7.10 25.61 -4.11
C LYS A 105 8.51 25.12 -3.74
N ASN A 106 8.66 24.58 -2.54
CA ASN A 106 9.91 24.05 -2.00
C ASN A 106 10.05 22.53 -2.19
N GLY A 107 9.16 21.88 -2.96
CA GLY A 107 9.33 20.47 -3.28
C GLY A 107 9.01 19.51 -2.13
N ASN A 108 8.17 19.94 -1.20
CA ASN A 108 7.82 19.15 -0.02
C ASN A 108 6.33 18.85 0.02
N VAL A 109 5.98 17.64 0.48
CA VAL A 109 4.63 17.28 0.89
C VAL A 109 4.62 16.85 2.36
N ASN A 110 3.52 17.16 3.04
CA ASN A 110 3.23 16.74 4.40
C ASN A 110 1.83 16.12 4.41
N GLY A 111 1.66 15.01 5.10
CA GLY A 111 0.38 14.32 5.11
C GLY A 111 0.27 13.26 6.18
N SER A 112 -0.91 12.67 6.25
CA SER A 112 -1.17 11.47 7.01
C SER A 112 -2.09 10.54 6.26
N LEU A 113 -1.92 9.24 6.50
CA LEU A 113 -2.76 8.16 5.99
C LEU A 113 -3.10 7.24 7.14
N THR A 114 -4.33 6.73 7.16
CA THR A 114 -4.84 5.88 8.24
C THR A 114 -5.38 4.58 7.69
N LEU A 115 -4.87 3.47 8.18
CA LEU A 115 -5.45 2.14 8.02
C LEU A 115 -6.55 1.95 9.06
N SER A 116 -7.73 1.59 8.56
CA SER A 116 -8.86 1.24 9.42
C SER A 116 -8.84 -0.25 9.72
N ALA A 117 -9.22 -0.61 10.94
CA ALA A 117 -9.37 -2.01 11.32
C ALA A 117 -10.52 -2.68 10.54
N PRO A 118 -10.45 -3.99 10.29
CA PRO A 118 -11.54 -4.72 9.65
C PRO A 118 -12.82 -4.68 10.50
N SER A 119 -13.98 -4.67 9.83
CA SER A 119 -15.27 -4.78 10.52
C SER A 119 -15.62 -6.25 10.79
N ALA A 120 -16.32 -6.49 11.90
CA ALA A 120 -16.87 -7.79 12.28
C ALA A 120 -17.71 -8.43 11.15
N ASP A 121 -18.55 -7.64 10.50
CA ASP A 121 -19.52 -8.13 9.51
C ASP A 121 -18.89 -8.71 8.23
N SER A 122 -17.58 -8.54 8.03
CA SER A 122 -16.89 -8.86 6.77
C SER A 122 -16.22 -10.24 6.74
N ASN A 123 -16.23 -10.97 7.85
CA ASN A 123 -15.33 -12.13 8.04
C ASN A 123 -16.03 -13.51 8.11
N GLY A 124 -17.37 -13.55 8.08
CA GLY A 124 -18.16 -14.79 8.13
C GLY A 124 -18.20 -15.49 9.50
N PHE A 125 -17.61 -14.90 10.53
CA PHE A 125 -17.80 -15.31 11.92
C PHE A 125 -19.15 -14.77 12.42
N SER A 126 -19.86 -15.56 13.24
CA SER A 126 -21.15 -15.14 13.79
C SER A 126 -21.26 -15.59 15.22
N CYS A 127 -21.70 -14.67 16.07
CA CYS A 127 -21.89 -14.94 17.48
C CYS A 127 -23.23 -15.63 17.79
N PRO A 128 -23.26 -16.53 18.79
CA PRO A 128 -24.52 -17.09 19.27
C PRO A 128 -25.48 -16.00 19.76
N LYS A 129 -26.79 -16.29 19.74
CA LYS A 129 -27.83 -15.34 20.18
C LYS A 129 -27.54 -14.83 21.60
N GLY A 130 -27.58 -13.50 21.76
CA GLY A 130 -27.30 -12.82 23.03
C GLY A 130 -25.83 -12.42 23.23
N GLN A 131 -25.01 -12.55 22.19
CA GLN A 131 -23.62 -12.09 22.16
C GLN A 131 -23.40 -11.16 20.95
N THR A 132 -22.44 -10.26 21.09
CA THR A 132 -22.03 -9.31 20.05
C THR A 132 -20.60 -9.61 19.63
N GLU A 133 -20.35 -9.69 18.33
CA GLU A 133 -18.99 -9.78 17.81
C GLU A 133 -18.26 -8.46 18.03
N THR A 134 -17.09 -8.51 18.64
CA THR A 134 -16.30 -7.33 18.99
C THR A 134 -14.85 -7.58 18.64
N LEU A 135 -14.24 -6.63 17.91
CA LEU A 135 -12.79 -6.59 17.75
C LEU A 135 -12.17 -6.27 19.12
N THR A 136 -11.35 -7.18 19.62
CA THR A 136 -10.74 -7.07 20.97
C THR A 136 -9.25 -6.81 20.91
N GLN A 137 -8.58 -7.28 19.85
CA GLN A 137 -7.16 -7.05 19.64
C GLN A 137 -6.88 -6.96 18.14
N ILE A 138 -5.93 -6.14 17.75
CA ILE A 138 -5.34 -6.16 16.41
C ILE A 138 -3.82 -6.07 16.53
N THR A 139 -3.11 -6.79 15.66
CA THR A 139 -1.67 -6.66 15.51
C THR A 139 -1.39 -6.25 14.07
N TRP A 140 -0.72 -5.12 13.88
CA TRP A 140 -0.24 -4.66 12.57
C TRP A 140 1.21 -5.09 12.36
N SER A 141 1.55 -5.58 11.18
CA SER A 141 2.90 -5.97 10.76
C SER A 141 3.20 -5.47 9.34
N ASP A 142 4.46 -5.62 8.92
CA ASP A 142 4.90 -5.36 7.54
C ASP A 142 4.51 -3.95 7.04
N VAL A 143 4.56 -2.99 7.95
CA VAL A 143 4.08 -1.63 7.70
C VAL A 143 5.06 -0.90 6.81
N SER A 144 4.55 -0.34 5.70
CA SER A 144 5.34 0.42 4.74
C SER A 144 4.58 1.63 4.20
N LEU A 145 5.33 2.70 3.95
CA LEU A 145 4.85 3.90 3.28
C LEU A 145 5.61 4.03 1.95
N VAL A 146 4.90 4.18 0.85
CA VAL A 146 5.47 4.21 -0.51
C VAL A 146 4.90 5.39 -1.28
N ASP A 147 5.75 6.18 -1.91
CA ASP A 147 5.34 7.05 -3.02
C ASP A 147 5.42 6.25 -4.33
N ALA A 148 4.26 5.90 -4.89
CA ALA A 148 4.18 5.16 -6.14
C ALA A 148 4.60 5.99 -7.37
N THR A 149 4.75 7.31 -7.22
CA THR A 149 5.12 8.23 -8.29
C THR A 149 6.64 8.37 -8.39
N SER A 150 7.32 8.56 -7.25
CA SER A 150 8.78 8.71 -7.21
C SER A 150 9.54 7.41 -6.94
N GLY A 151 8.90 6.41 -6.33
CA GLY A 151 9.54 5.21 -5.83
C GLY A 151 10.18 5.37 -4.44
N ALA A 152 10.04 6.52 -3.79
CA ALA A 152 10.46 6.69 -2.40
C ALA A 152 9.68 5.74 -1.47
N SER A 153 10.36 5.17 -0.48
CA SER A 153 9.73 4.23 0.45
C SER A 153 10.33 4.34 1.84
N GLU A 154 9.50 4.12 2.86
CA GLU A 154 9.88 3.95 4.25
C GLU A 154 9.25 2.66 4.78
N THR A 155 10.04 1.80 5.43
CA THR A 155 9.54 0.60 6.10
C THR A 155 9.66 0.76 7.60
N PHE A 156 8.62 0.40 8.33
CA PHE A 156 8.64 0.45 9.78
C PHE A 156 8.87 -0.99 10.29
N PRO A 157 10.05 -1.30 10.85
CA PRO A 157 10.29 -2.62 11.41
C PRO A 157 9.53 -2.80 12.73
N GLY A 158 8.94 -3.98 12.91
CA GLY A 158 8.27 -4.38 14.15
C GLY A 158 6.79 -4.67 13.96
N THR A 159 6.10 -4.75 15.09
CA THR A 159 4.66 -5.03 15.15
C THR A 159 3.99 -4.10 16.13
N TRP A 160 2.76 -3.69 15.83
CA TRP A 160 1.98 -2.81 16.69
C TRP A 160 0.68 -3.49 17.10
N THR A 161 0.64 -3.92 18.37
CA THR A 161 -0.53 -4.61 18.93
C THR A 161 -1.35 -3.67 19.79
N PHE A 162 -2.65 -3.64 19.55
CA PHE A 162 -3.62 -2.82 20.29
C PHE A 162 -4.80 -3.65 20.77
N GLY A 163 -5.32 -3.26 21.93
CA GLY A 163 -6.34 -4.03 22.64
C GLY A 163 -5.75 -5.26 23.33
N GLN A 164 -6.63 -6.07 23.88
CA GLN A 164 -6.28 -7.28 24.59
C GLN A 164 -7.33 -8.33 24.28
N ALA A 165 -6.89 -9.51 23.87
CA ALA A 165 -7.78 -10.65 23.85
C ALA A 165 -8.15 -11.05 25.30
N LEU A 166 -9.45 -10.95 25.60
CA LEU A 166 -10.07 -11.46 26.83
C LEU A 166 -10.20 -12.99 26.82
#